data_AF-A0A661V046-F1
#
_entry.id   AF-A0A661V046-F1
#
_cell.length_a   1.000
_cell.length_b   1.000
_cell.length_c   1.000
_cell.angle_alpha   90.00
_cell.angle_beta   90.00
_cell.angle_gamma   90.00
#
_symmetry.space_group_name_H-M   'P 1'
#
loop_
_entity.id
_entity.type
_entity.pdbx_description
1 polymer ?
#
loop_
_entity_poly.entity_id
_entity_poly.type
_entity_poly.pdbx_seq_one_letter_code
_entity_poly.pdbx_strand_id
1 'polypeptide(L)'
;MRLSDAGAPAAIARLLAAELTEAPFRVPDANAVGEGAPVYELRLQSREHEKPILLLIWPSLDRADVRLGKSTWTLKAIDAVEMYPGVEVLFRREEPAAILFVSVGGRVALVA
;
A
#
# COMPACT_ATOMS: atom_id res chain seq x y z
N MET A 1 -8.88 5.01 8.30
CA MET A 1 -7.66 4.91 9.15
C MET A 1 -6.53 5.63 8.45
N ARG A 2 -5.45 6.02 9.14
CA ARG A 2 -4.23 6.49 8.49
C ARG A 2 -3.30 5.33 8.17
N LEU A 3 -2.40 5.53 7.21
CA LEU A 3 -1.41 4.50 6.87
C LEU A 3 -0.38 4.31 7.98
N SER A 4 -0.11 5.38 8.74
CA SER A 4 0.74 5.43 9.93
C SER A 4 0.11 4.83 11.19
N ASP A 5 -1.18 4.49 11.17
CA ASP A 5 -1.83 3.85 12.32
C ASP A 5 -1.19 2.47 12.59
N ALA A 6 -0.98 2.17 13.87
CA ALA A 6 -0.43 0.88 14.30
C ALA A 6 -1.28 -0.27 13.75
N GLY A 7 -0.66 -1.19 13.01
CA GLY A 7 -1.33 -2.36 12.43
C GLY A 7 -2.06 -2.12 11.10
N ALA A 8 -2.04 -0.90 10.54
CA ALA A 8 -2.64 -0.65 9.22
C ALA A 8 -2.10 -1.59 8.12
N PRO A 9 -0.78 -1.86 7.99
CA PRO A 9 -0.27 -2.84 7.01
C PRO A 9 -0.85 -4.24 7.21
N ALA A 10 -0.99 -4.71 8.46
CA ALA A 10 -1.56 -6.01 8.77
C ALA A 10 -3.06 -6.10 8.45
N ALA A 11 -3.81 -5.02 8.68
CA ALA A 11 -5.22 -4.95 8.31
C ALA A 11 -5.41 -4.98 6.79
N ILE A 12 -4.61 -4.22 6.04
CA ILE A 12 -4.61 -4.22 4.57
C ILE A 12 -4.26 -5.61 4.02
N ALA A 13 -3.20 -6.23 4.54
CA ALA A 13 -2.78 -7.56 4.12
C ALA A 13 -3.87 -8.60 4.36
N ARG A 14 -4.52 -8.57 5.53
CA ARG A 14 -5.64 -9.46 5.85
C ARG A 14 -6.82 -9.29 4.88
N LEU A 15 -7.21 -8.04 4.59
CA LEU A 15 -8.31 -7.77 3.65
C LEU A 15 -8.00 -8.31 2.25
N LEU A 16 -6.77 -8.10 1.77
CA LEU A 16 -6.33 -8.50 0.45
C LEU A 16 -5.94 -9.99 0.35
N ALA A 17 -5.99 -10.74 1.46
CA ALA A 17 -5.45 -12.09 1.56
C ALA A 17 -4.00 -12.19 1.03
N ALA A 18 -3.21 -11.16 1.33
CA ALA A 18 -1.83 -11.01 0.87
C ALA A 18 -0.84 -11.49 1.93
N GLU A 19 0.30 -12.01 1.47
CA GLU A 19 1.45 -12.25 2.35
C GLU A 19 2.08 -10.90 2.73
N LEU A 20 2.26 -10.65 4.03
CA LEU A 20 2.90 -9.44 4.56
C LEU A 20 4.31 -9.76 5.03
N THR A 21 5.30 -9.08 4.46
CA THR A 21 6.70 -9.13 4.91
C THR A 21 7.26 -7.73 5.09
N GLU A 22 8.19 -7.56 6.02
CA GLU A 22 8.98 -6.32 6.05
C GLU A 22 9.96 -6.31 4.87
N ALA A 23 10.07 -5.17 4.19
CA ALA A 23 10.97 -5.01 3.06
C ALA A 23 12.45 -5.01 3.53
N PRO A 24 13.40 -5.40 2.67
CA PRO A 24 14.83 -5.40 3.03
C PRO A 24 15.45 -3.99 3.09
N PHE A 25 14.63 -2.94 2.98
CA PHE A 25 15.03 -1.55 3.04
C PHE A 25 14.09 -0.77 3.95
N ARG A 26 14.63 0.30 4.54
CA ARG A 26 13.94 1.17 5.50
C ARG A 26 13.96 2.61 4.98
N VAL A 27 13.03 3.43 5.44
CA VAL A 27 13.05 4.88 5.22
C VAL A 27 14.10 5.48 6.16
N PRO A 28 15.13 6.17 5.65
CA PRO A 28 16.10 6.85 6.50
C PRO A 28 15.39 7.89 7.37
N ASP A 29 15.66 7.89 8.68
CA ASP A 29 15.25 8.95 9.58
C ASP A 29 16.49 9.64 10.12
N ALA A 30 16.71 10.89 9.71
CA ALA A 30 17.86 11.68 10.10
C ALA A 30 17.87 12.03 11.61
N ASN A 31 16.72 11.89 12.29
CA ASN A 31 16.54 12.26 13.69
C ASN A 31 16.42 11.05 14.63
N ALA A 32 16.31 9.82 14.09
CA ALA A 32 16.21 8.63 14.91
C ALA A 32 17.59 8.04 15.24
N VAL A 33 17.83 7.76 16.53
CA VAL A 33 18.96 6.92 16.95
C VAL A 33 18.55 5.46 16.75
N GLY A 34 18.72 4.92 15.54
CA GLY A 34 18.35 3.54 15.25
C GLY A 34 18.22 3.18 13.78
N GLU A 35 17.68 2.00 13.51
CA GLU A 35 17.28 1.59 12.17
C GLU A 35 16.08 2.43 11.70
N GLY A 36 16.10 2.90 10.45
CA GLY A 36 15.05 3.77 9.90
C GLY A 36 13.62 3.18 9.94
N ALA A 37 12.63 3.95 9.51
CA ALA A 37 11.24 3.50 9.58
C ALA A 37 10.95 2.33 8.62
N PRO A 38 10.18 1.31 9.05
CA PRO A 38 9.94 0.10 8.26
C PRO A 38 9.10 0.38 7.01
N VAL A 39 9.31 -0.46 6.01
CA VAL A 39 8.50 -0.54 4.79
C VAL A 39 7.95 -1.95 4.70
N TYR A 40 6.71 -2.10 4.27
CA TYR A 40 6.05 -3.40 4.20
C TYR A 40 5.76 -3.79 2.76
N GLU A 41 6.10 -5.02 2.40
CA GLU A 41 5.76 -5.63 1.12
C GLU A 41 4.55 -6.54 1.30
N LEU A 42 3.55 -6.34 0.46
CA LEU A 42 2.37 -7.19 0.34
C LEU A 42 2.41 -7.85 -1.04
N ARG A 43 2.44 -9.19 -1.05
CA ARG A 43 2.40 -9.99 -2.27
C ARG A 43 1.05 -10.65 -2.42
N LEU A 44 0.42 -10.46 -3.58
CA LEU A 44 -0.85 -11.08 -3.95
C LEU A 44 -0.88 -11.37 -5.45
N GLN A 45 -1.78 -12.25 -5.88
CA GLN A 45 -1.96 -12.60 -7.28
C GLN A 45 -3.18 -11.89 -7.86
N SER A 46 -2.99 -11.18 -8.98
CA SER A 46 -4.12 -10.69 -9.78
C SER A 46 -4.81 -11.85 -10.48
N ARG A 47 -6.09 -12.05 -10.18
CA ARG A 47 -6.91 -13.09 -10.84
C ARG A 47 -7.33 -12.67 -12.24
N GLU A 48 -7.46 -11.37 -12.46
CA GLU A 48 -7.87 -10.82 -13.77
C GLU A 48 -6.74 -10.83 -14.79
N HIS A 49 -5.52 -10.51 -14.34
CA HIS A 49 -4.38 -10.37 -15.23
C HIS A 49 -3.38 -11.52 -15.14
N GLU A 50 -3.65 -12.51 -14.27
CA GLU A 50 -2.79 -13.67 -14.00
C GLU A 50 -1.33 -13.28 -13.71
N LYS A 51 -1.14 -12.15 -13.02
CA LYS A 51 0.18 -11.59 -12.71
C LYS A 51 0.32 -11.27 -11.23
N PRO A 52 1.55 -11.36 -10.68
CA PRO A 52 1.79 -10.94 -9.32
C PRO A 52 1.60 -9.43 -9.18
N ILE A 53 1.01 -9.03 -8.06
CA ILE A 53 0.99 -7.66 -7.57
C ILE A 53 1.98 -7.59 -6.41
N LEU A 54 2.82 -6.56 -6.47
CA LEU A 54 3.63 -6.13 -5.33
C LEU A 54 3.10 -4.78 -4.86
N LEU A 55 2.55 -4.75 -3.66
CA LEU A 55 2.12 -3.53 -2.99
C LEU A 55 3.15 -3.20 -1.89
N LEU A 56 3.80 -2.04 -1.99
CA LEU A 56 4.67 -1.50 -0.96
C LEU A 56 3.90 -0.46 -0.16
N ILE A 57 3.91 -0.62 1.16
CA ILE A 57 3.32 0.31 2.11
C ILE A 57 4.44 0.99 2.87
N TRP A 58 4.46 2.33 2.83
CA TRP A 58 5.44 3.18 3.48
C TRP A 58 4.74 4.03 4.55
N PRO A 59 4.47 3.49 5.76
CA PRO A 59 3.64 4.18 6.76
C PRO A 59 4.18 5.55 7.18
N SER A 60 5.50 5.68 7.36
CA SER A 60 6.12 6.94 7.78
C SER A 60 6.14 8.03 6.71
N LEU A 61 5.83 7.68 5.46
CA LEU A 61 5.80 8.60 4.33
C LEU A 61 4.38 8.82 3.79
N ASP A 62 3.37 8.23 4.43
CA ASP A 62 1.99 8.18 3.93
C ASP A 62 1.95 7.88 2.42
N ARG A 63 2.64 6.80 2.02
CA ARG A 63 2.84 6.44 0.62
C ARG A 63 2.55 4.96 0.38
N ALA A 64 1.95 4.68 -0.77
CA ALA A 64 1.79 3.34 -1.30
C ALA A 64 2.29 3.27 -2.74
N ASP A 65 3.04 2.21 -3.06
CA ASP A 65 3.43 1.89 -4.43
C ASP A 65 2.84 0.53 -4.82
N VAL A 66 2.31 0.42 -6.03
CA VAL A 66 1.76 -0.83 -6.55
C VAL A 66 2.40 -1.14 -7.88
N ARG A 67 2.87 -2.38 -8.05
CA ARG A 67 3.37 -2.89 -9.32
C ARG A 67 2.51 -4.08 -9.77
N LEU A 68 2.06 -4.04 -11.02
CA LEU A 68 1.36 -5.13 -11.71
C LEU A 68 1.98 -5.32 -13.09
N GLY A 69 2.74 -6.39 -13.28
CA GLY A 69 3.50 -6.62 -14.51
C GLY A 69 4.53 -5.50 -14.77
N LYS A 70 4.34 -4.74 -15.87
CA LYS A 70 5.19 -3.61 -16.26
C LYS A 70 4.66 -2.25 -15.77
N SER A 71 3.45 -2.23 -15.20
CA SER A 71 2.81 -1.00 -14.74
C SER A 71 3.12 -0.78 -13.27
N THR A 72 3.38 0.48 -12.92
CA THR A 72 3.63 0.92 -11.54
C THR A 72 2.81 2.17 -11.26
N TRP A 73 2.15 2.21 -10.11
CA TRP A 73 1.45 3.36 -9.59
C TRP A 73 2.02 3.73 -8.23
N THR A 74 2.12 5.02 -7.97
CA THR A 74 2.57 5.55 -6.69
C THR A 74 1.59 6.62 -6.25
N LEU A 75 1.09 6.50 -5.03
CA LEU A 75 0.37 7.57 -4.36
C LEU A 75 1.14 7.99 -3.11
N LYS A 76 1.43 9.29 -3.02
CA LYS A 76 2.13 9.94 -1.89
C LYS A 76 1.16 10.86 -1.17
N ALA A 77 1.47 11.19 0.08
CA ALA A 77 0.64 12.05 0.94
C ALA A 77 -0.78 11.50 1.05
N ILE A 78 -0.89 10.23 1.44
CA ILE A 78 -2.16 9.54 1.67
C ILE A 78 -2.75 10.07 2.99
N ASP A 79 -3.84 10.81 2.88
CA ASP A 79 -4.58 11.34 4.02
C ASP A 79 -5.42 10.27 4.73
N ALA A 80 -5.94 9.30 3.96
CA ALA A 80 -6.81 8.25 4.48
C ALA A 80 -6.69 6.93 3.73
N VAL A 81 -6.86 5.85 4.49
CA VAL A 81 -7.08 4.48 3.99
C VAL A 81 -8.49 4.05 4.37
N GLU A 82 -9.28 3.71 3.35
CA GLU A 82 -10.60 3.13 3.47
C GLU A 82 -10.55 1.64 3.10
N MET A 83 -11.18 0.80 3.92
CA MET A 83 -11.20 -0.65 3.74
C MET A 83 -12.64 -1.09 3.51
N TYR A 84 -12.88 -1.76 2.38
CA TYR A 84 -14.16 -2.36 2.04
C TYR A 84 -14.01 -3.89 2.10
N PRO A 85 -14.44 -4.54 3.20
CA PRO A 85 -14.23 -5.97 3.41
C PRO A 85 -14.73 -6.82 2.23
N GLY A 86 -13.85 -7.70 1.73
CA GLY A 86 -14.15 -8.58 0.60
C GLY A 86 -14.14 -7.89 -0.77
N VAL A 87 -13.88 -6.57 -0.83
CA VAL A 87 -13.93 -5.78 -2.07
C VAL A 87 -12.55 -5.20 -2.37
N GLU A 88 -12.10 -4.20 -1.61
CA GLU A 88 -10.90 -3.44 -1.93
C GLU A 88 -10.38 -2.57 -0.78
N VAL A 89 -9.18 -2.05 -0.98
CA VAL A 89 -8.58 -0.97 -0.19
C VAL A 89 -8.47 0.27 -1.08
N LEU A 90 -8.87 1.42 -0.54
CA LEU A 90 -8.66 2.74 -1.15
C LEU A 90 -7.64 3.52 -0.34
N PHE A 91 -6.59 3.98 -0.99
CA PHE A 91 -5.67 5.00 -0.49
C PHE A 91 -6.08 6.33 -1.09
N ARG A 92 -6.33 7.34 -0.25
CA ARG A 92 -6.85 8.63 -0.67
C ARG A 92 -5.91 9.75 -0.29
N ARG A 93 -5.75 10.69 -1.21
CA ARG A 93 -5.20 12.02 -0.98
C ARG A 93 -6.28 13.05 -1.32
N GLU A 94 -6.43 14.08 -0.50
CA GLU A 94 -7.41 15.15 -0.67
C GLU A 94 -6.90 16.27 -1.57
N GLU A 95 -5.62 16.62 -1.49
CA GLU A 95 -5.05 17.76 -2.23
C GLU A 95 -3.65 17.46 -2.83
N PRO A 96 -3.50 17.46 -4.17
CA PRO A 96 -4.58 17.39 -5.15
C PRO A 96 -5.29 16.04 -5.08
N ALA A 97 -6.61 16.03 -5.22
CA ALA A 97 -7.43 14.84 -5.02
C ALA A 97 -6.94 13.66 -5.87
N ALA A 98 -6.67 12.53 -5.22
CA ALA A 98 -6.29 11.30 -5.91
C ALA A 98 -6.67 10.06 -5.09
N ILE A 99 -6.98 8.97 -5.78
CA ILE A 99 -7.34 7.69 -5.19
C ILE A 99 -6.57 6.58 -5.89
N LEU A 100 -5.80 5.81 -5.13
CA LEU A 100 -5.23 4.54 -5.55
C LEU A 100 -6.06 3.43 -4.91
N PHE A 101 -6.57 2.50 -5.71
CA PHE A 101 -7.28 1.34 -5.17
C PHE A 101 -6.66 0.03 -5.58
N VAL A 102 -6.75 -0.95 -4.68
CA VAL A 102 -6.30 -2.33 -4.89
C VAL A 102 -7.43 -3.25 -4.44
N SER A 103 -7.98 -4.03 -5.37
CA SER A 103 -9.08 -4.95 -5.08
C SER A 103 -8.59 -6.33 -4.63
N VAL A 104 -9.45 -7.07 -3.93
CA VAL A 104 -9.20 -8.48 -3.56
C VAL A 104 -9.02 -9.38 -4.80
N GLY A 105 -9.63 -9.02 -5.94
CA GLY A 105 -9.41 -9.69 -7.23
C GLY A 105 -8.09 -9.31 -7.91
N GLY A 106 -7.36 -8.34 -7.36
CA GLY A 106 -6.12 -7.82 -7.90
C GLY A 106 -6.30 -6.90 -9.11
N ARG A 107 -7.36 -6.07 -9.10
CA ARG A 107 -7.43 -4.86 -9.92
C ARG A 107 -6.66 -3.75 -9.22
N VAL A 108 -6.01 -2.92 -10.02
CA VAL A 108 -5.29 -1.73 -9.55
C VAL A 108 -5.64 -0.58 -10.47
N ALA A 109 -6.02 0.56 -9.90
CA ALA A 109 -6.04 1.80 -10.65
C ALA A 109 -5.71 3.00 -9.77
N LEU A 110 -5.21 4.05 -10.41
CA LEU A 110 -4.98 5.36 -9.83
C LEU A 110 -5.83 6.36 -10.60
N VAL A 111 -6.64 7.12 -9.88
CA VAL A 111 -7.43 8.24 -10.42
C VAL A 111 -6.92 9.50 -9.74
N ALA A 112 -6.51 10.50 -10.53
CA ALA A 112 -5.90 11.75 -10.07
C ALA A 112 -6.27 12.89 -11.02
#